data_AF-A0A5E4JJP8-F1
#
_entry.id   AF-A0A5E4JJP8-F1
#
_cell.length_a   1.000
_cell.length_b   1.000
_cell.length_c   1.000
_cell.angle_alpha   90.00
_cell.angle_beta   90.00
_cell.angle_gamma   90.00
#
_symmetry.space_group_name_H-M   'P 1'
#
loop_
_entity.id
_entity.type
_entity.pdbx_description
1 polymer ?
#
loop_
_entity_poly.entity_id
_entity_poly.type
_entity_poly.pdbx_seq_one_letter_code
_entity_poly.pdbx_strand_id
1 'polypeptide(L)'
;MAKEVPWDAQTDAFILDLNSKISKKYDVDFTAMLLNPDSYVGKKDIAGTLTKVRADVDVYFSDLLDGMKDEQAELNTALATATEQYKKVNALISGKSSALRVPYVKPLFVNRNSDNEETIVVEQYNSGLDSLIGKLVTSSTYVADVSAPYKSYFLGSWLFSGNRNYILTVNPPLSPILAVENSAAIINGRLDRIAPR
;
A
#
# COMPACT_ATOMS: atom_id res chain seq x y z
N MET A 1 -7.91 13.09 -27.04
CA MET A 1 -7.36 13.09 -25.67
C MET A 1 -7.06 11.66 -25.29
N ALA A 2 -5.82 11.32 -24.96
CA ALA A 2 -5.51 9.99 -24.43
C ALA A 2 -6.35 9.79 -23.15
N LYS A 3 -7.08 8.69 -23.08
CA LYS A 3 -7.90 8.34 -21.92
C LYS A 3 -6.94 8.21 -20.74
N GLU A 4 -7.11 9.00 -19.69
CA GLU A 4 -6.27 8.93 -18.50
C GLU A 4 -6.39 7.52 -17.90
N VAL A 5 -5.26 6.83 -17.83
CA VAL A 5 -5.20 5.44 -17.38
C VAL A 5 -5.11 5.45 -15.85
N PRO A 6 -5.98 4.74 -15.12
CA PRO A 6 -6.08 4.87 -13.66
C PRO A 6 -5.03 4.02 -12.91
N TRP A 7 -3.91 3.69 -13.56
CA TRP A 7 -2.83 2.88 -13.01
C TRP A 7 -1.47 3.35 -13.54
N ASP A 8 -0.39 2.92 -12.88
CA ASP A 8 0.98 3.30 -13.24
C ASP A 8 1.54 2.47 -14.41
N ALA A 9 2.69 2.89 -14.95
CA ALA A 9 3.34 2.24 -16.09
C ALA A 9 3.72 0.77 -15.81
N GLN A 10 3.97 0.41 -14.56
CA GLN A 10 4.30 -0.96 -14.18
C GLN A 10 3.06 -1.85 -14.26
N THR A 11 1.94 -1.40 -13.69
CA THR A 11 0.65 -2.07 -13.80
C THR A 11 0.24 -2.21 -15.27
N ASP A 12 0.52 -1.21 -16.09
CA ASP A 12 0.25 -1.24 -17.52
C ASP A 12 0.99 -2.36 -18.25
N ALA A 13 2.27 -2.58 -17.92
CA ALA A 13 3.06 -3.68 -18.50
C ALA A 13 2.45 -5.05 -18.18
N PHE A 14 1.98 -5.28 -16.96
CA PHE A 14 1.28 -6.52 -16.58
C PHE A 14 -0.05 -6.67 -17.32
N ILE A 15 -0.81 -5.58 -17.48
CA ILE A 15 -2.07 -5.59 -18.23
C ILE A 15 -1.83 -5.94 -19.69
N LEU A 16 -0.77 -5.43 -20.32
CA LEU A 16 -0.43 -5.75 -21.71
C LEU A 16 -0.11 -7.24 -21.88
N ASP A 17 0.68 -7.83 -20.97
CA ASP A 17 0.97 -9.27 -21.01
C ASP A 17 -0.29 -10.12 -20.80
N LEU A 18 -1.10 -9.78 -19.79
CA LEU A 18 -2.38 -10.43 -19.51
C LEU A 18 -3.38 -10.29 -20.68
N ASN A 19 -3.45 -9.12 -21.30
CA ASN A 19 -4.35 -8.86 -22.42
C ASN A 19 -4.07 -9.80 -23.59
N SER A 20 -2.80 -10.11 -23.87
CA SER A 20 -2.42 -11.06 -24.93
C SER A 20 -2.95 -12.49 -24.67
N LYS A 21 -3.08 -12.88 -23.40
CA LYS A 21 -3.50 -14.23 -22.96
C LYS A 21 -5.02 -14.30 -22.79
N ILE A 22 -5.60 -13.32 -22.12
CA ILE A 22 -7.02 -13.29 -21.71
C ILE A 22 -7.91 -12.96 -22.90
N SER A 23 -7.57 -11.93 -23.67
CA SER A 23 -8.48 -11.42 -24.70
C SER A 23 -8.76 -12.46 -25.79
N LYS A 24 -7.73 -13.21 -26.18
CA LYS A 24 -7.86 -14.32 -27.13
C LYS A 24 -8.60 -15.52 -26.53
N LYS A 25 -8.37 -15.85 -25.25
CA LYS A 25 -8.94 -17.05 -24.60
C LYS A 25 -10.42 -16.90 -24.32
N TYR A 26 -10.89 -15.69 -24.02
CA TYR A 26 -12.26 -15.43 -23.59
C TYR A 26 -13.08 -14.58 -24.57
N ASP A 27 -12.50 -14.17 -25.70
CA ASP A 27 -13.13 -13.29 -26.69
C ASP A 27 -13.65 -11.98 -26.07
N VAL A 28 -12.79 -11.35 -25.27
CA VAL A 28 -13.06 -10.08 -24.58
C VAL A 28 -11.92 -9.11 -24.83
N ASP A 29 -12.18 -7.82 -24.77
CA ASP A 29 -11.10 -6.82 -24.67
C ASP A 29 -10.78 -6.60 -23.19
N PHE A 30 -9.74 -7.29 -22.69
CA PHE A 30 -9.34 -7.22 -21.28
C PHE A 30 -8.93 -5.80 -20.87
N THR A 31 -8.16 -5.10 -21.69
CA THR A 31 -7.75 -3.72 -21.39
C THR A 31 -8.96 -2.77 -21.35
N ALA A 32 -9.89 -2.87 -22.30
CA ALA A 32 -11.11 -2.06 -22.28
C ALA A 32 -11.99 -2.36 -21.06
N MET A 33 -12.04 -3.63 -20.65
CA MET A 33 -12.71 -4.08 -19.44
C MET A 33 -12.14 -3.42 -18.18
N LEU A 34 -10.82 -3.35 -18.05
CA LEU A 34 -10.17 -2.68 -16.92
C LEU A 34 -10.30 -1.14 -16.98
N LEU A 35 -10.25 -0.55 -18.17
CA LEU A 35 -10.42 0.90 -18.35
C LEU A 35 -11.85 1.36 -18.05
N ASN A 36 -12.86 0.54 -18.36
CA ASN A 36 -14.27 0.89 -18.21
C ASN A 36 -15.12 -0.25 -17.63
N PRO A 37 -14.88 -0.66 -16.36
CA PRO A 37 -15.54 -1.82 -15.77
C PRO A 37 -17.06 -1.65 -15.71
N ASP A 38 -17.55 -0.42 -15.47
CA ASP A 38 -18.98 -0.13 -15.35
C ASP A 38 -19.76 -0.49 -16.63
N SER A 39 -19.13 -0.44 -17.79
CA SER A 39 -19.74 -0.83 -19.07
C SER A 39 -19.97 -2.33 -19.24
N TYR A 40 -19.46 -3.14 -18.30
CA TYR A 40 -19.60 -4.60 -18.31
C TYR A 40 -20.54 -5.12 -17.21
N VAL A 41 -20.95 -4.27 -16.27
CA VAL A 41 -21.88 -4.63 -15.19
C VAL A 41 -23.21 -5.10 -15.79
N GLY A 42 -23.69 -6.27 -15.34
CA GLY A 42 -25.00 -6.81 -15.75
C GLY A 42 -25.09 -7.30 -17.20
N LYS A 43 -23.98 -7.32 -17.96
CA LYS A 43 -23.98 -7.95 -19.29
C LYS A 43 -24.24 -9.45 -19.19
N LYS A 44 -25.04 -9.97 -20.12
CA LYS A 44 -25.33 -11.41 -20.19
C LYS A 44 -24.01 -12.18 -20.36
N ASP A 45 -23.88 -13.29 -19.63
CA ASP A 45 -22.72 -14.21 -19.66
C ASP A 45 -21.38 -13.64 -19.16
N ILE A 46 -21.30 -12.34 -18.82
CA ILE A 46 -20.06 -11.71 -18.34
C ILE A 46 -19.59 -12.27 -17.00
N ALA A 47 -20.51 -12.64 -16.11
CA ALA A 47 -20.18 -13.12 -14.77
C ALA A 47 -19.37 -14.43 -14.84
N GLY A 48 -19.81 -15.38 -15.67
CA GLY A 48 -19.12 -16.66 -15.86
C GLY A 48 -17.75 -16.49 -16.52
N THR A 49 -17.63 -15.57 -17.47
CA THR A 49 -16.34 -15.20 -18.07
C THR A 49 -15.42 -14.55 -17.03
N LEU A 50 -15.94 -13.60 -16.25
CA LEU A 50 -15.18 -12.84 -15.26
C LEU A 50 -14.59 -13.74 -14.16
N THR A 51 -15.34 -14.75 -13.69
CA THR A 51 -14.81 -15.73 -12.74
C THR A 51 -13.57 -16.47 -13.29
N LYS A 52 -13.59 -16.84 -14.58
CA LYS A 52 -12.45 -17.52 -15.22
C LYS A 52 -11.29 -16.56 -15.48
N VAL A 53 -11.59 -15.34 -15.92
CA VAL A 53 -10.61 -14.26 -16.09
C VAL A 53 -9.89 -13.98 -14.77
N ARG A 54 -10.61 -13.89 -13.66
CA ARG A 54 -10.02 -13.73 -12.32
C ARG A 54 -9.09 -14.87 -11.96
N ALA A 55 -9.52 -16.11 -12.18
CA ALA A 55 -8.69 -17.27 -11.89
C ALA A 55 -7.37 -17.22 -12.69
N ASP A 56 -7.43 -16.87 -13.98
CA ASP A 56 -6.23 -16.72 -14.81
C ASP A 56 -5.33 -15.55 -14.35
N VAL A 57 -5.91 -14.43 -13.91
CA VAL A 57 -5.16 -13.29 -13.35
C VAL A 57 -4.49 -13.67 -12.02
N ASP A 58 -5.21 -14.33 -11.12
CA ASP A 58 -4.69 -14.77 -9.83
C ASP A 58 -3.58 -15.81 -10.02
N VAL A 59 -3.73 -16.75 -10.96
CA VAL A 59 -2.68 -17.72 -11.35
C VAL A 59 -1.46 -17.01 -11.93
N TYR A 60 -1.65 -16.05 -12.84
CA TYR A 60 -0.55 -15.30 -13.43
C TYR A 60 0.33 -14.62 -12.37
N PHE A 61 -0.29 -13.94 -11.40
CA PHE A 61 0.45 -13.29 -10.32
C PHE A 61 1.04 -14.28 -9.33
N SER A 62 0.34 -15.39 -9.04
CA SER A 62 0.88 -16.46 -8.19
C SER A 62 2.13 -17.08 -8.80
N ASP A 63 2.09 -17.45 -10.08
CA ASP A 63 3.22 -18.05 -10.80
C ASP A 63 4.42 -17.10 -10.84
N LEU A 64 4.16 -15.80 -11.03
CA LEU A 64 5.20 -14.78 -11.04
C LEU A 64 5.85 -14.63 -9.66
N LEU A 65 5.04 -14.57 -8.59
CA LEU A 65 5.54 -14.52 -7.22
C LEU A 65 6.29 -15.80 -6.84
N ASP A 66 5.80 -16.97 -7.23
CA ASP A 66 6.45 -18.28 -6.98
C ASP A 66 7.83 -18.38 -7.65
N GLY A 67 8.05 -17.65 -8.74
CA GLY A 67 9.35 -17.50 -9.39
C GLY A 67 10.34 -16.58 -8.65
N MET A 68 9.87 -15.75 -7.71
CA MET A 68 10.63 -14.68 -7.05
C MET A 68 10.95 -15.02 -5.58
N LYS A 69 11.36 -16.26 -5.30
CA LYS A 69 11.57 -16.76 -3.93
C LYS A 69 12.65 -16.00 -3.16
N ASP A 70 13.72 -15.62 -3.86
CA ASP A 70 14.84 -14.90 -3.25
C ASP A 70 14.40 -13.48 -2.88
N GLU A 71 13.70 -12.78 -3.77
CA GLU A 71 13.14 -11.45 -3.52
C GLU A 71 12.08 -11.47 -2.42
N GLN A 72 11.30 -12.55 -2.30
CA GLN A 72 10.39 -12.75 -1.17
C GLN A 72 11.13 -12.87 0.16
N ALA A 73 12.24 -13.63 0.20
CA ALA A 73 13.05 -13.78 1.41
C ALA A 73 13.73 -12.46 1.81
N GLU A 74 14.23 -11.71 0.84
CA GLU A 74 14.79 -10.37 1.04
C GLU A 74 13.74 -9.40 1.58
N LEU A 75 12.55 -9.36 0.96
CA LEU A 75 11.44 -8.53 1.43
C LEU A 75 11.04 -8.88 2.87
N ASN A 76 10.90 -10.16 3.20
CA ASN A 76 10.55 -10.60 4.55
C ASN A 76 11.59 -10.15 5.59
N THR A 77 12.87 -10.19 5.24
CA THR A 77 13.96 -9.71 6.10
C THR A 77 13.89 -8.19 6.29
N ALA A 78 13.63 -7.45 5.22
CA ALA A 78 13.49 -6.00 5.27
C ALA A 78 12.25 -5.57 6.08
N LEU A 79 11.11 -6.25 5.92
CA LEU A 79 9.89 -6.02 6.68
C LEU A 79 10.04 -6.37 8.16
N ALA A 80 10.76 -7.44 8.49
CA ALA A 80 11.09 -7.78 9.87
C ALA A 80 11.92 -6.66 10.52
N THR A 81 12.92 -6.16 9.78
CA THR A 81 13.74 -5.03 10.24
C THR A 81 12.89 -3.77 10.44
N ALA A 82 12.04 -3.42 9.48
CA ALA A 82 11.12 -2.29 9.58
C ALA A 82 10.16 -2.41 10.78
N THR A 83 9.67 -3.63 11.05
CA THR A 83 8.80 -3.91 12.20
C THR A 83 9.53 -3.72 13.53
N GLU A 84 10.80 -4.12 13.63
CA GLU A 84 11.60 -3.85 14.82
C GLU A 84 11.91 -2.36 15.00
N GLN A 85 12.16 -1.63 13.91
CA GLN A 85 12.27 -0.17 13.95
C GLN A 85 10.95 0.48 14.41
N TYR A 86 9.81 0.01 13.88
CA TYR A 86 8.49 0.44 14.32
C TYR A 86 8.33 0.28 15.83
N LYS A 87 8.60 -0.91 16.38
CA LYS A 87 8.46 -1.16 17.83
C LYS A 87 9.30 -0.19 18.66
N LYS A 88 10.56 0.05 18.27
CA LYS A 88 11.47 0.96 18.97
C LYS A 88 10.98 2.41 18.93
N VAL A 89 10.67 2.92 17.73
CA VAL A 89 10.18 4.29 17.54
C VAL A 89 8.84 4.48 18.24
N ASN A 90 7.94 3.51 18.14
CA ASN A 90 6.64 3.56 18.79
C ASN A 90 6.73 3.61 20.32
N ALA A 91 7.59 2.77 20.91
CA ALA A 91 7.82 2.77 22.35
C ALA A 91 8.38 4.12 22.82
N LEU A 92 9.29 4.72 22.03
CA LEU A 92 9.83 6.03 22.33
C LEU A 92 8.77 7.14 22.25
N ILE A 93 8.01 7.20 21.16
CA ILE A 93 6.95 8.19 20.95
C ILE A 93 5.90 8.09 22.07
N SER A 94 5.40 6.89 22.35
CA SER A 94 4.40 6.67 23.39
C SER A 94 4.94 7.02 24.79
N GLY A 95 6.19 6.66 25.10
CA GLY A 95 6.85 7.02 26.35
C GLY A 95 7.01 8.53 26.53
N LYS A 96 7.50 9.24 25.51
CA LYS A 96 7.62 10.71 25.56
C LYS A 96 6.27 11.41 25.61
N SER A 97 5.29 10.93 24.85
CA SER A 97 3.93 11.48 24.86
C SER A 97 3.30 11.36 26.25
N SER A 98 3.47 10.21 26.90
CA SER A 98 3.04 9.99 28.28
C SER A 98 3.73 10.94 29.27
N ALA A 99 5.06 11.06 29.21
CA ALA A 99 5.83 11.94 30.09
C ALA A 99 5.44 13.42 29.94
N LEU A 100 5.18 13.87 28.71
CA LEU A 100 4.78 15.23 28.38
C LEU A 100 3.26 15.46 28.45
N ARG A 101 2.48 14.43 28.79
CA ARG A 101 1.00 14.45 28.84
C ARG A 101 0.37 14.86 27.50
N VAL A 102 1.02 14.51 26.39
CA VAL A 102 0.48 14.66 25.04
C VAL A 102 -0.34 13.41 24.71
N PRO A 103 -1.61 13.54 24.27
CA PRO A 103 -2.42 12.40 23.86
C PRO A 103 -1.76 11.61 22.74
N TYR A 104 -1.65 10.30 22.92
CA TYR A 104 -1.20 9.36 21.91
C TYR A 104 -2.36 8.42 21.56
N VAL A 105 -2.79 8.44 20.29
CA VAL A 105 -3.98 7.73 19.81
C VAL A 105 -3.66 6.76 18.67
N LYS A 106 -4.44 5.68 18.58
CA LYS A 106 -4.43 4.72 17.47
C LYS A 106 -5.76 4.80 16.73
N PRO A 107 -5.93 5.78 15.83
CA PRO A 107 -7.20 5.99 15.15
C PRO A 107 -7.48 4.86 14.15
N LEU A 108 -8.76 4.51 13.99
CA LEU A 108 -9.21 3.63 12.90
C LEU A 108 -9.13 4.35 11.54
N PHE A 109 -9.34 5.66 11.54
CA PHE A 109 -9.30 6.50 10.36
C PHE A 109 -8.81 7.91 10.72
N VAL A 110 -7.99 8.50 9.84
CA VAL A 110 -7.57 9.90 9.93
C VAL A 110 -7.83 10.55 8.59
N ASN A 111 -8.64 11.61 8.57
CA ASN A 111 -8.80 12.43 7.38
C ASN A 111 -7.59 13.35 7.26
N ARG A 112 -6.70 13.06 6.32
CA ARG A 112 -5.42 13.76 6.14
C ARG A 112 -5.50 14.74 5.00
N ASN A 113 -4.85 15.88 5.17
CA ASN A 113 -4.63 16.83 4.08
C ASN A 113 -3.12 16.87 3.80
N SER A 114 -2.69 16.08 2.82
CA SER A 114 -1.27 15.93 2.45
C SER A 114 -0.62 17.24 2.03
N ASP A 115 -1.39 18.23 1.57
CA ASP A 115 -0.86 19.53 1.12
C ASP A 115 -0.32 20.37 2.29
N ASN A 116 -0.69 20.02 3.52
CA ASN A 116 -0.29 20.73 4.74
C ASN A 116 0.58 19.89 5.69
N GLU A 117 1.06 18.73 5.24
CA GLU A 117 1.84 17.77 6.03
C GLU A 117 3.30 17.74 5.58
N GLU A 118 4.24 17.88 6.51
CA GLU A 118 5.67 17.64 6.23
C GLU A 118 6.03 16.19 6.55
N THR A 119 6.42 15.44 5.50
CA THR A 119 6.79 14.03 5.65
C THR A 119 8.29 13.87 5.87
N ILE A 120 8.65 13.13 6.91
CA ILE A 120 10.02 12.77 7.31
C ILE A 120 10.13 11.25 7.19
N VAL A 121 11.04 10.78 6.34
CA VAL A 121 11.30 9.35 6.15
C VAL A 121 12.55 8.96 6.93
N VAL A 122 12.47 7.89 7.72
CA VAL A 122 13.60 7.36 8.49
C VAL A 122 13.96 5.95 8.05
N GLU A 123 15.23 5.75 7.71
CA GLU A 123 15.76 4.45 7.34
C GLU A 123 16.13 3.62 8.58
N GLN A 124 16.72 4.26 9.59
CA GLN A 124 17.21 3.59 10.79
C GLN A 124 17.05 4.46 12.03
N TYR A 125 16.75 3.84 13.17
CA TYR A 125 16.79 4.51 14.47
C TYR A 125 18.22 4.87 14.87
N ASN A 126 18.42 6.12 15.27
CA ASN A 126 19.68 6.63 15.84
C ASN A 126 19.40 7.67 16.94
N SER A 127 20.44 8.17 17.62
CA SER A 127 20.30 9.15 18.71
C SER A 127 19.76 10.51 18.23
N GLY A 128 20.01 10.89 16.96
CA GLY A 128 19.44 12.09 16.36
C GLY A 128 17.92 12.01 16.24
N LEU A 129 17.40 10.83 15.92
CA LEU A 129 15.96 10.57 15.82
C LEU A 129 15.25 10.73 17.17
N ASP A 130 15.90 10.34 18.28
CA ASP A 130 15.33 10.53 19.62
C ASP A 130 15.10 12.02 19.95
N SER A 131 16.09 12.87 19.66
CA SER A 131 15.99 14.31 19.83
C SER A 131 14.91 14.92 18.94
N LEU A 132 14.82 14.49 17.68
CA LEU A 132 13.77 14.91 16.75
C LEU A 132 12.38 14.54 17.26
N ILE A 133 12.17 13.28 17.66
CA ILE A 133 10.90 12.81 18.21
C ILE A 133 10.53 13.62 19.46
N GLY A 134 11.48 13.92 20.34
CA GLY A 134 11.23 14.77 21.50
C GLY A 134 10.70 16.16 21.14
N LYS A 135 11.29 16.81 20.13
CA LYS A 135 10.82 18.11 19.64
C LYS A 135 9.42 18.01 19.04
N LEU A 136 9.19 17.01 18.18
CA LEU A 136 7.90 16.81 17.53
C LEU A 136 6.78 16.53 18.54
N VAL A 137 7.01 15.68 19.54
CA VAL A 137 6.03 15.42 20.61
C VAL A 137 5.76 16.71 21.40
N THR A 138 6.80 17.46 21.76
CA THR A 138 6.65 18.70 22.56
C THR A 138 5.82 19.77 21.84
N SER A 139 5.92 19.85 20.51
CA SER A 139 5.14 20.80 19.70
C SER A 139 3.76 20.26 19.29
N SER A 140 3.43 19.02 19.67
CA SER A 140 2.18 18.37 19.28
C SER A 140 1.06 18.63 20.29
N THR A 141 -0.11 18.94 19.77
CA THR A 141 -1.40 18.84 20.48
C THR A 141 -1.77 17.38 20.72
N TYR A 142 -1.51 16.50 19.75
CA TYR A 142 -1.64 15.05 19.89
C TYR A 142 -0.71 14.32 18.90
N VAL A 143 -0.44 13.05 19.19
CA VAL A 143 0.26 12.14 18.28
C VAL A 143 -0.67 10.99 17.91
N ALA A 144 -0.76 10.67 16.62
CA ALA A 144 -1.52 9.53 16.12
C ALA A 144 -0.60 8.50 15.47
N ASP A 145 -0.66 7.25 15.91
CA ASP A 145 -0.06 6.12 15.21
C ASP A 145 -1.00 5.71 14.07
N VAL A 146 -0.57 6.05 12.86
CA VAL A 146 -1.27 5.78 11.59
C VAL A 146 -0.54 4.69 10.80
N SER A 147 0.25 3.86 11.48
CA SER A 147 0.99 2.75 10.88
C SER A 147 0.03 1.73 10.26
N ALA A 148 0.39 1.25 9.07
CA ALA A 148 -0.38 0.23 8.38
C ALA A 148 0.23 -1.16 8.62
N PRO A 149 -0.59 -2.17 8.97
CA PRO A 149 -0.14 -3.55 8.92
C PRO A 149 0.01 -4.00 7.45
N TYR A 150 1.00 -4.83 7.18
CA TYR A 150 1.15 -5.56 5.92
C TYR A 150 1.47 -7.02 6.25
N LYS A 151 0.52 -7.91 5.97
CA LYS A 151 0.55 -9.31 6.44
C LYS A 151 0.78 -9.35 7.97
N SER A 152 1.84 -10.01 8.44
CA SER A 152 2.22 -10.06 9.85
C SER A 152 3.20 -8.94 10.30
N TYR A 153 3.50 -7.98 9.42
CA TYR A 153 4.49 -6.92 9.64
C TYR A 153 3.83 -5.55 9.82
N PHE A 154 4.59 -4.59 10.33
CA PHE A 154 4.17 -3.20 10.50
C PHE A 154 5.10 -2.24 9.79
N LEU A 155 4.52 -1.33 9.00
CA LEU A 155 5.23 -0.17 8.45
C LEU A 155 4.86 1.05 9.28
N GLY A 156 5.83 1.54 10.05
CA GLY A 156 5.63 2.61 11.01
C GLY A 156 5.29 3.95 10.36
N SER A 157 4.23 4.61 10.83
CA SER A 157 3.88 5.98 10.47
C SER A 157 3.18 6.68 11.63
N TRP A 158 3.66 7.88 12.00
CA TRP A 158 3.10 8.66 13.10
C TRP A 158 2.86 10.10 12.67
N LEU A 159 1.64 10.57 12.89
CA LEU A 159 1.24 11.95 12.73
C LEU A 159 1.44 12.70 14.04
N PHE A 160 2.26 13.74 14.00
CA PHE A 160 2.47 14.72 15.07
C PHE A 160 1.67 15.96 14.71
N SER A 161 0.52 16.13 15.36
CA SER A 161 -0.40 17.21 15.04
C SER A 161 -0.24 18.38 15.99
N GLY A 162 -0.12 19.59 15.44
CA GLY A 162 0.06 20.84 16.19
C GLY A 162 -0.18 22.06 15.30
N ASN A 163 0.56 23.15 15.52
CA ASN A 163 0.53 24.32 14.64
C ASN A 163 0.95 23.98 13.19
N ARG A 164 1.79 22.96 13.04
CA ARG A 164 2.14 22.31 11.77
C ARG A 164 2.07 20.80 11.99
N ASN A 165 1.60 20.08 10.98
CA ASN A 165 1.50 18.62 11.03
C ASN A 165 2.76 18.00 10.42
N TYR A 166 3.38 17.08 11.17
CA TYR A 166 4.52 16.30 10.71
C TYR A 166 4.16 14.83 10.65
N ILE A 167 4.69 14.12 9.67
CA ILE A 167 4.55 12.68 9.57
C ILE A 167 5.92 12.05 9.55
N LEU A 168 6.19 11.24 10.56
CA LEU A 168 7.38 10.40 10.61
C LEU A 168 7.00 9.02 10.08
N THR A 169 7.69 8.54 9.05
CA THR A 169 7.45 7.21 8.49
C THR A 169 8.75 6.42 8.44
N VAL A 170 8.69 5.14 8.83
CA VAL A 170 9.78 4.19 8.58
C VAL A 170 9.82 3.91 7.09
N ASN A 171 10.99 4.04 6.48
CA ASN A 171 11.17 3.87 5.05
C ASN A 171 10.60 2.51 4.62
N PRO A 172 9.54 2.47 3.78
CA PRO A 172 9.04 1.20 3.27
C PRO A 172 10.12 0.54 2.40
N PRO A 173 10.34 -0.77 2.52
CA PRO A 173 11.32 -1.45 1.68
C PRO A 173 10.90 -1.37 0.22
N LEU A 174 11.81 -0.96 -0.66
CA LEU A 174 11.62 -1.11 -2.10
C LEU A 174 11.71 -2.60 -2.44
N SER A 175 10.67 -3.14 -3.07
CA SER A 175 10.66 -4.54 -3.46
C SER A 175 9.84 -4.77 -4.73
N PRO A 176 10.39 -5.50 -5.71
CA PRO A 176 9.63 -5.99 -6.86
C PRO A 176 8.37 -6.77 -6.45
N ILE A 177 8.41 -7.51 -5.33
CA ILE A 177 7.25 -8.26 -4.82
C ILE A 177 6.08 -7.33 -4.48
N LEU A 178 6.34 -6.23 -3.75
CA LEU A 178 5.29 -5.27 -3.41
C LEU A 178 4.68 -4.62 -4.65
N ALA A 179 5.49 -4.40 -5.69
CA ALA A 179 5.03 -3.82 -6.93
C ALA A 179 4.15 -4.79 -7.74
N VAL A 180 4.48 -6.08 -7.73
CA VAL A 180 3.65 -7.17 -8.29
C VAL A 180 2.32 -7.27 -7.55
N GLU A 181 2.37 -7.33 -6.21
CA GLU A 181 1.16 -7.40 -5.38
C GLU A 181 0.25 -6.18 -5.54
N ASN A 182 0.83 -4.97 -5.62
CA ASN A 182 0.07 -3.75 -5.87
C ASN A 182 -0.60 -3.77 -7.24
N SER A 183 0.11 -4.20 -8.29
CA SER A 183 -0.46 -4.34 -9.64
C SER A 183 -1.60 -5.35 -9.66
N ALA A 184 -1.44 -6.50 -8.97
CA ALA A 184 -2.48 -7.50 -8.81
C ALA A 184 -3.71 -6.95 -8.10
N ALA A 185 -3.52 -6.18 -7.02
CA ALA A 185 -4.60 -5.54 -6.27
C ALA A 185 -5.34 -4.49 -7.12
N ILE A 186 -4.63 -3.68 -7.91
CA ILE A 186 -5.24 -2.71 -8.83
C ILE A 186 -6.09 -3.44 -9.86
N ILE A 187 -5.53 -4.44 -10.56
CA ILE A 187 -6.25 -5.18 -11.61
C ILE A 187 -7.49 -5.88 -11.03
N ASN A 188 -7.34 -6.59 -9.91
CA ASN A 188 -8.46 -7.25 -9.25
C ASN A 188 -9.52 -6.24 -8.78
N GLY A 189 -9.11 -5.10 -8.21
CA GLY A 189 -10.03 -4.03 -7.83
C GLY A 189 -10.82 -3.46 -9.01
N ARG A 190 -10.22 -3.39 -10.21
CA ARG A 190 -10.95 -3.01 -11.44
C ARG A 190 -11.94 -4.09 -11.86
N LEU A 191 -11.58 -5.37 -11.78
CA LEU A 191 -12.49 -6.48 -12.07
C LEU A 191 -13.67 -6.55 -11.07
N ASP A 192 -13.42 -6.24 -9.79
CA ASP A 192 -14.41 -6.22 -8.72
C ASP A 192 -15.49 -5.15 -8.92
N ARG A 193 -15.18 -4.08 -9.65
CA ARG A 193 -16.18 -3.10 -10.08
C ARG A 193 -17.21 -3.65 -11.08
N ILE A 194 -16.89 -4.74 -11.79
CA ILE A 194 -17.78 -5.35 -12.79
C ILE A 194 -18.78 -6.28 -12.12
N ALA A 195 -18.28 -7.14 -11.23
CA ALA A 195 -19.11 -7.97 -10.37
C ALA A 195 -18.30 -8.32 -9.11
N PRO A 196 -18.65 -7.85 -7.90
CA PRO A 196 -17.89 -8.12 -6.68
C PRO A 196 -17.66 -9.63 -6.43
N ARG A 197 -16.61 -9.96 -5.68
CA ARG A 197 -16.31 -11.33 -5.23
C ARG A 197 -17.37 -11.85 -4.26
#